data_AF-A0A936C7P2-F1
#
_entry.id   AF-A0A936C7P2-F1
#
_cell.length_a   1.000
_cell.length_b   1.000
_cell.length_c   1.000
_cell.angle_alpha   90.00
_cell.angle_beta   90.00
_cell.angle_gamma   90.00
#
_symmetry.space_group_name_H-M   'P 1'
#
loop_
_entity.id
_entity.type
_entity.pdbx_description
1 polymer ?
#
loop_
_entity_poly.entity_id
_entity_poly.type
_entity_poly.pdbx_seq_one_letter_code
_entity_poly.pdbx_strand_id
1 'polypeptide(L)'
;MSEGLLAWFPLHALQWAGRLAHLTSAERGALLSVVIDSWNASLRGGEPGTFPDEPSVFERVVGKTWRRELRGVRQHFVPDPQHAGQLRCAWLVELHREQLDRHENYKKNGQKGGRPPKPGRSREAEGEKPGSPSEKAGLKPGFPEEKARLKPGLTRAEAGPKHKEVEGKDLQAAAGARIRVREGPEDPDDAPDVLVRFAEPHRAVVARFLDAAPDGQRDAIAKTLDGWLLGQGYAGGRAARQEDIATGLADYLTQESVRITFSPKGFRSFVEDAERRRTKGAGDEGARRRAPVTAERAARATELHRIVIREHLGSLNGIQFEQQIASLQEAGTLDETTVAEIRALAPLSDIAKARSEDDGRRIAIDRLAKHAPRPQLSVIA
;
A
#
# COMPACT_ATOMS: atom_id res chain seq x y z
N MET A 1 26.53 -6.73 15.38
CA MET A 1 26.36 -6.87 13.92
C MET A 1 24.86 -6.87 13.62
N SER A 2 24.43 -6.28 12.48
CA SER A 2 23.09 -6.36 11.86
C SER A 2 21.99 -5.31 12.17
N GLU A 3 22.29 -4.06 12.53
CA GLU A 3 21.25 -3.01 12.67
C GLU A 3 20.69 -2.43 11.36
N GLY A 4 21.15 -2.86 10.18
CA GLY A 4 20.80 -2.21 8.90
C GLY A 4 20.06 -3.06 7.86
N LEU A 5 19.87 -4.37 8.08
CA LEU A 5 19.32 -5.30 7.08
C LEU A 5 17.79 -5.50 7.18
N LEU A 6 17.14 -4.79 8.11
CA LEU A 6 15.99 -5.32 8.84
C LEU A 6 14.60 -4.73 8.48
N ALA A 7 14.43 -4.05 7.33
CA ALA A 7 13.16 -3.36 7.04
C ALA A 7 12.54 -3.60 5.66
N TRP A 8 13.12 -4.44 4.80
CA TRP A 8 12.64 -4.59 3.42
C TRP A 8 12.15 -6.01 3.15
N PHE A 9 10.84 -6.20 3.16
CA PHE A 9 10.21 -7.38 2.58
C PHE A 9 10.44 -7.33 1.06
N PRO A 10 11.20 -8.24 0.46
CA PRO A 10 11.85 -7.96 -0.82
C PRO A 10 11.03 -8.36 -2.04
N LEU A 11 9.71 -8.32 -1.92
CA LEU A 11 8.82 -8.77 -2.98
C LEU A 11 8.16 -7.58 -3.64
N HIS A 12 8.58 -7.30 -4.86
CA HIS A 12 7.85 -6.40 -5.74
C HIS A 12 6.48 -7.03 -6.05
N ALA A 13 5.40 -6.25 -5.94
CA ALA A 13 4.03 -6.75 -6.10
C ALA A 13 3.81 -7.54 -7.41
N LEU A 14 4.50 -7.17 -8.49
CA LEU A 14 4.46 -7.87 -9.78
C LEU A 14 5.07 -9.28 -9.74
N GLN A 15 6.18 -9.48 -9.01
CA GLN A 15 6.82 -10.80 -8.86
C GLN A 15 5.91 -11.73 -8.04
N TRP A 16 5.24 -11.16 -7.03
CA TRP A 16 4.23 -11.84 -6.23
C TRP A 16 3.00 -12.23 -7.08
N ALA A 17 2.49 -11.30 -7.89
CA ALA A 17 1.31 -11.54 -8.73
C ALA A 17 1.55 -12.64 -9.78
N GLY A 18 2.69 -12.64 -10.46
CA GLY A 18 2.99 -13.63 -11.50
C GLY A 18 3.13 -15.05 -10.94
N ARG A 19 3.83 -15.22 -9.81
CA ARG A 19 4.04 -16.55 -9.21
C ARG A 19 2.77 -17.12 -8.59
N LEU A 20 1.87 -16.27 -8.11
CA LEU A 20 0.69 -16.68 -7.36
C LEU A 20 -0.62 -16.53 -8.13
N ALA A 21 -0.56 -16.35 -9.45
CA ALA A 21 -1.73 -16.17 -10.30
C ALA A 21 -2.70 -17.36 -10.25
N HIS A 22 -2.20 -18.56 -9.93
CA HIS A 22 -2.98 -19.79 -9.81
C HIS A 22 -3.67 -19.96 -8.43
N LEU A 23 -3.35 -19.09 -7.47
CA LEU A 23 -3.92 -19.14 -6.11
C LEU A 23 -5.13 -18.23 -5.98
N THR A 24 -6.13 -18.68 -5.24
CA THR A 24 -7.26 -17.84 -4.82
C THR A 24 -6.78 -16.66 -3.97
N SER A 25 -7.61 -15.62 -3.82
CA SER A 25 -7.28 -14.49 -2.93
C SER A 25 -7.04 -14.93 -1.48
N ALA A 26 -7.75 -15.97 -1.03
CA ALA A 26 -7.55 -16.57 0.28
C ALA A 26 -6.21 -17.35 0.37
N GLU A 27 -5.88 -18.18 -0.61
CA GLU A 27 -4.56 -18.86 -0.60
C GLU A 27 -3.39 -17.86 -0.66
N ARG A 28 -3.54 -16.77 -1.42
CA ARG A 28 -2.54 -15.68 -1.49
C ARG A 28 -2.34 -14.98 -0.15
N GLY A 29 -3.43 -14.67 0.56
CA GLY A 29 -3.36 -14.05 1.89
C GLY A 29 -2.71 -14.98 2.93
N ALA A 30 -3.04 -16.27 2.87
CA ALA A 30 -2.44 -17.28 3.74
C ALA A 30 -0.94 -17.46 3.46
N LEU A 31 -0.57 -17.62 2.19
CA LEU A 31 0.82 -17.74 1.79
C LEU A 31 1.62 -16.49 2.20
N LEU A 32 1.09 -15.28 2.01
CA LEU A 32 1.76 -14.05 2.44
C LEU A 32 2.07 -14.06 3.93
N SER A 33 1.12 -14.52 4.76
CA SER A 33 1.28 -14.59 6.22
C SER A 33 2.41 -15.56 6.61
N VAL A 34 2.42 -16.75 6.01
CA VAL A 34 3.49 -17.75 6.23
C VAL A 34 4.84 -17.24 5.77
N VAL A 35 4.89 -16.59 4.59
CA VAL A 35 6.13 -16.01 4.05
C VAL A 35 6.69 -14.92 4.96
N ILE A 36 5.85 -14.04 5.48
CA ILE A 36 6.27 -12.99 6.42
C ILE A 36 6.85 -13.61 7.70
N ASP A 37 6.21 -14.64 8.26
CA ASP A 37 6.72 -15.28 9.48
C ASP A 37 8.03 -16.05 9.23
N SER A 38 8.11 -16.79 8.12
CA SER A 38 9.35 -17.44 7.64
C SER A 38 10.48 -16.42 7.42
N TRP A 39 10.16 -15.24 6.87
CA TRP A 39 11.13 -14.17 6.70
C TRP A 39 11.59 -13.61 8.05
N ASN A 40 10.66 -13.39 8.99
CA ASN A 40 10.98 -12.92 10.32
C ASN A 40 11.77 -13.95 11.15
N ALA A 41 11.69 -15.24 10.81
CA ALA A 41 12.55 -16.26 11.40
C ALA A 41 14.04 -16.00 11.11
N SER A 42 14.38 -15.48 9.92
CA SER A 42 15.78 -15.16 9.60
C SER A 42 16.34 -14.04 10.47
N LEU A 43 15.49 -13.09 10.84
CA LEU A 43 15.83 -12.00 11.76
C LEU A 43 16.16 -12.50 13.17
N ARG A 44 15.65 -13.69 13.53
CA ARG A 44 15.92 -14.37 14.81
C ARG A 44 17.09 -15.37 14.71
N GLY A 45 17.85 -15.34 13.62
CA GLY A 45 18.97 -16.26 13.38
C GLY A 45 18.58 -17.59 12.72
N GLY A 46 17.32 -17.75 12.28
CA GLY A 46 16.90 -18.88 11.44
C GLY A 46 17.35 -18.76 9.99
N GLU A 47 17.19 -19.82 9.20
CA GLU A 47 17.39 -19.74 7.76
C GLU A 47 16.15 -19.07 7.10
N PRO A 48 16.33 -18.07 6.23
CA PRO A 48 15.20 -17.46 5.52
C PRO A 48 14.51 -18.49 4.62
N GLY A 49 13.18 -18.41 4.54
CA GLY A 49 12.42 -19.34 3.71
C GLY A 49 12.16 -20.69 4.37
N THR A 50 12.51 -20.87 5.65
CA THR A 50 12.13 -22.06 6.42
C THR A 50 10.93 -21.80 7.33
N PHE A 51 10.15 -22.85 7.57
CA PHE A 51 8.95 -22.80 8.38
C PHE A 51 8.75 -24.14 9.11
N PRO A 52 8.30 -24.18 10.37
CA PRO A 52 8.09 -25.45 11.09
C PRO A 52 7.05 -26.35 10.40
N ASP A 53 7.34 -27.64 10.24
CA ASP A 53 6.42 -28.65 9.68
C ASP A 53 5.41 -29.15 10.73
N GLU A 54 4.84 -28.23 11.50
CA GLU A 54 3.82 -28.53 12.50
C GLU A 54 2.50 -27.88 12.10
N PRO A 55 1.40 -28.64 11.92
CA PRO A 55 0.10 -28.08 11.53
C PRO A 55 -0.39 -26.97 12.46
N SER A 56 -0.10 -27.08 13.76
CA SER A 56 -0.48 -26.10 14.79
C SER A 56 0.17 -24.73 14.54
N VAL A 57 1.40 -24.71 14.02
CA VAL A 57 2.14 -23.48 13.70
C VAL A 57 1.54 -22.79 12.49
N PHE A 58 1.18 -23.55 11.45
CA PHE A 58 0.43 -23.03 10.29
C PHE A 58 -0.91 -22.42 10.70
N GLU A 59 -1.68 -23.12 11.51
CA GLU A 59 -2.98 -22.63 11.98
C GLU A 59 -2.86 -21.37 12.84
N ARG A 60 -1.78 -21.25 13.64
CA ARG A 60 -1.50 -20.05 14.43
C ARG A 60 -1.14 -18.86 13.55
N VAL A 61 -0.34 -19.06 12.51
CA VAL A 61 0.12 -17.97 11.63
C VAL A 61 -0.98 -17.52 10.67
N VAL A 62 -1.72 -18.45 10.10
CA VAL A 62 -2.75 -18.15 9.08
C VAL A 62 -4.12 -17.89 9.73
N GLY A 63 -4.37 -18.45 10.90
CA GLY A 63 -5.67 -18.42 11.59
C GLY A 63 -6.54 -19.63 11.25
N LYS A 64 -7.40 -20.02 12.20
CA LYS A 64 -8.26 -21.22 12.10
C LYS A 64 -9.21 -21.22 10.90
N THR A 65 -9.58 -20.03 10.43
CA THR A 65 -10.51 -19.84 9.31
C THR A 65 -9.96 -20.33 7.97
N TRP A 66 -8.63 -20.50 7.87
CA TRP A 66 -7.94 -20.74 6.60
C TRP A 66 -7.42 -22.18 6.47
N ARG A 67 -7.97 -23.11 7.27
CA ARG A 67 -7.58 -24.53 7.25
C ARG A 67 -7.76 -25.18 5.89
N ARG A 68 -8.72 -24.73 5.08
CA ARG A 68 -8.99 -25.30 3.75
C ARG A 68 -7.92 -24.89 2.74
N GLU A 69 -7.35 -23.71 2.94
CA GLU A 69 -6.38 -23.02 2.10
C GLU A 69 -4.95 -23.50 2.41
N LEU A 70 -4.71 -24.07 3.59
CA LEU A 70 -3.40 -24.62 3.99
C LEU A 70 -2.87 -25.66 3.01
N ARG A 71 -3.74 -26.39 2.30
CA ARG A 71 -3.31 -27.36 1.28
C ARG A 71 -2.62 -26.66 0.12
N GLY A 72 -3.20 -25.58 -0.41
CA GLY A 72 -2.62 -24.79 -1.49
C GLY A 72 -1.30 -24.13 -1.04
N VAL A 73 -1.27 -23.60 0.18
CA VAL A 73 -0.04 -23.00 0.74
C VAL A 73 1.08 -24.03 0.88
N ARG A 74 0.80 -25.22 1.45
CA ARG A 74 1.81 -26.27 1.68
C ARG A 74 2.48 -26.78 0.41
N GLN A 75 1.83 -26.69 -0.76
CA GLN A 75 2.45 -27.09 -2.03
C GLN A 75 3.69 -26.25 -2.39
N HIS A 76 3.83 -25.06 -1.81
CA HIS A 76 5.02 -24.20 -2.01
C HIS A 76 6.18 -24.52 -1.05
N PHE A 77 5.97 -25.44 -0.12
CA PHE A 77 6.89 -25.78 0.94
C PHE A 77 7.26 -27.25 0.82
N VAL A 78 8.56 -27.55 0.70
CA VAL A 78 9.09 -28.92 0.67
C VAL A 78 9.81 -29.21 1.99
N PRO A 79 9.83 -30.45 2.49
CA PRO A 79 10.63 -30.79 3.66
C PRO A 79 12.09 -30.36 3.48
N ASP A 80 12.66 -29.72 4.49
CA ASP A 80 14.06 -29.29 4.45
C ASP A 80 14.97 -30.51 4.65
N PRO A 81 15.83 -30.88 3.68
CA PRO A 81 16.73 -32.02 3.83
C PRO A 81 17.77 -31.82 4.93
N GLN A 82 18.03 -30.58 5.35
CA GLN A 82 19.04 -30.27 6.36
C GLN A 82 18.48 -30.19 7.78
N HIS A 83 17.18 -29.93 7.91
CA HIS A 83 16.53 -29.67 9.19
C HIS A 83 15.24 -30.48 9.33
N ALA A 84 15.32 -31.62 10.04
CA ALA A 84 14.15 -32.45 10.31
C ALA A 84 13.06 -31.64 11.02
N GLY A 85 11.81 -31.74 10.54
CA GLY A 85 10.67 -31.00 11.06
C GLY A 85 10.58 -29.54 10.58
N GLN A 86 11.38 -29.14 9.59
CA GLN A 86 11.21 -27.88 8.89
C GLN A 86 10.78 -28.11 7.45
N LEU A 87 10.02 -27.16 6.93
CA LEU A 87 9.72 -26.98 5.53
C LEU A 87 10.53 -25.82 4.98
N ARG A 88 10.83 -25.88 3.69
CA ARG A 88 11.62 -24.93 2.94
C ARG A 88 10.85 -24.46 1.72
N CYS A 89 10.78 -23.15 1.52
CA CYS A 89 10.21 -22.51 0.35
C CYS A 89 11.33 -22.12 -0.62
N ALA A 90 11.67 -23.01 -1.56
CA ALA A 90 12.88 -22.89 -2.39
C ALA A 90 13.04 -21.52 -3.09
N TRP A 91 11.97 -21.03 -3.73
CA TRP A 91 12.00 -19.75 -4.44
C TRP A 91 12.19 -18.55 -3.51
N LEU A 92 11.81 -18.67 -2.23
CA LEU A 92 11.98 -17.61 -1.24
C LEU A 92 13.44 -17.49 -0.79
N VAL A 93 14.10 -18.63 -0.63
CA VAL A 93 15.54 -18.73 -0.37
C VAL A 93 16.31 -18.08 -1.51
N GLU A 94 15.98 -18.42 -2.76
CA GLU A 94 16.62 -17.83 -3.95
C GLU A 94 16.45 -16.32 -3.96
N LEU A 95 15.23 -15.82 -3.75
CA LEU A 95 14.97 -14.39 -3.70
C LEU A 95 15.74 -13.70 -2.57
N HIS A 96 15.84 -14.33 -1.39
CA HIS A 96 16.62 -13.79 -0.28
C HIS A 96 18.11 -13.68 -0.65
N ARG A 97 18.67 -14.71 -1.29
CA ARG A 97 20.07 -14.71 -1.75
C ARG A 97 20.32 -13.61 -2.77
N GLU A 98 19.47 -13.49 -3.79
CA GLU A 98 19.60 -12.42 -4.79
C GLU A 98 19.59 -11.02 -4.16
N GLN A 99 18.79 -10.82 -3.11
CA GLN A 99 18.65 -9.53 -2.44
C GLN A 99 19.84 -9.23 -1.53
N LEU A 100 20.37 -10.24 -0.85
CA LEU A 100 21.65 -10.12 -0.15
C LEU A 100 22.77 -9.77 -1.14
N ASP A 101 22.85 -10.46 -2.27
CA ASP A 101 23.86 -10.19 -3.30
C ASP A 101 23.76 -8.76 -3.82
N ARG A 102 22.54 -8.29 -4.12
CA ARG A 102 22.30 -6.89 -4.51
C ARG A 102 22.74 -5.93 -3.41
N HIS A 103 22.35 -6.18 -2.16
CA HIS A 103 22.71 -5.33 -1.04
C HIS A 103 24.23 -5.26 -0.84
N GLU A 104 24.92 -6.40 -0.90
CA GLU A 104 26.38 -6.45 -0.84
C GLU A 104 27.04 -5.72 -2.01
N ASN A 105 26.52 -5.89 -3.22
CA ASN A 105 26.99 -5.17 -4.40
C ASN A 105 26.77 -3.67 -4.26
N TYR A 106 25.62 -3.23 -3.73
CA TYR A 106 25.37 -1.82 -3.41
C TYR A 106 26.31 -1.31 -2.33
N LYS A 107 26.64 -2.11 -1.32
CA LYS A 107 27.59 -1.71 -0.28
C LYS A 107 29.01 -1.57 -0.83
N LYS A 108 29.45 -2.54 -1.65
CA LYS A 108 30.77 -2.55 -2.32
C LYS A 108 30.89 -1.38 -3.32
N ASN A 109 29.84 -1.11 -4.09
CA ASN A 109 29.83 -0.05 -5.12
C ASN A 109 29.53 1.34 -4.53
N GLY A 110 28.68 1.42 -3.51
CA GLY A 110 28.35 2.64 -2.78
C GLY A 110 29.53 3.19 -1.97
N GLN A 111 30.46 2.33 -1.55
CA GLN A 111 31.76 2.77 -1.02
C GLN A 111 32.68 3.38 -2.11
N LYS A 112 32.50 3.03 -3.39
CA LYS A 112 33.24 3.62 -4.52
C LYS A 112 32.58 4.91 -5.04
N GLY A 113 31.29 5.10 -4.79
CA GLY A 113 30.57 6.35 -5.01
C GLY A 113 30.92 7.38 -3.94
N GLY A 114 32.17 7.83 -3.93
CA GLY A 114 32.54 9.04 -3.18
C GLY A 114 31.52 10.14 -3.47
N ARG A 115 31.15 10.91 -2.44
CA ARG A 115 30.37 12.15 -2.59
C ARG A 115 30.77 12.82 -3.90
N PRO A 116 29.83 13.15 -4.80
CA PRO A 116 30.19 13.92 -5.98
C PRO A 116 31.03 15.12 -5.50
N PRO A 117 32.19 15.37 -6.13
CA PRO A 117 33.07 16.45 -5.68
C PRO A 117 32.20 17.70 -5.57
N LYS A 118 32.26 18.36 -4.39
CA LYS A 118 31.59 19.64 -4.17
C LYS A 118 31.85 20.47 -5.43
N PRO A 119 30.82 21.01 -6.11
CA PRO A 119 31.04 21.84 -7.28
C PRO A 119 32.02 22.92 -6.84
N GLY A 120 33.21 22.89 -7.44
CA GLY A 120 34.27 23.83 -7.13
C GLY A 120 33.66 25.21 -7.27
N ARG A 121 33.78 26.03 -6.22
CA ARG A 121 33.47 27.45 -6.29
C ARG A 121 34.16 27.97 -7.55
N SER A 122 33.37 28.34 -8.54
CA SER A 122 33.82 29.04 -9.74
C SER A 122 34.67 30.18 -9.24
N ARG A 123 35.96 30.11 -9.57
CA ARG A 123 36.91 31.19 -9.38
C ARG A 123 36.46 32.28 -10.33
N GLU A 124 35.65 33.21 -9.82
CA GLU A 124 35.38 34.46 -10.51
C GLU A 124 36.72 35.17 -10.74
N ALA A 125 36.80 35.76 -11.92
CA ALA A 125 37.95 36.41 -12.48
C ALA A 125 38.42 37.58 -11.60
N GLU A 126 39.68 37.56 -11.21
CA GLU A 126 40.42 38.79 -10.93
C GLU A 126 41.35 39.04 -12.11
N GLY A 127 40.93 39.99 -12.95
CA GLY A 127 41.82 40.71 -13.83
C GLY A 127 42.73 41.63 -13.00
N GLU A 128 44.02 41.51 -13.29
CA GLU A 128 45.11 42.48 -13.17
C GLU A 128 44.87 43.78 -12.39
N LYS A 129 45.68 43.99 -11.34
CA LYS A 129 46.51 45.21 -11.20
C LYS A 129 47.80 44.90 -10.44
N PRO A 130 48.96 45.46 -10.87
CA PRO A 130 50.24 45.28 -10.20
C PRO A 130 50.44 46.34 -9.11
N GLY A 131 51.04 45.94 -7.98
CA GLY A 131 51.45 46.85 -6.90
C GLY A 131 52.10 46.08 -5.75
N SER A 132 53.44 46.04 -5.76
CA SER A 132 54.32 45.47 -4.72
C SER A 132 54.28 46.26 -3.39
N PRO A 133 55.14 45.97 -2.40
CA PRO A 133 54.96 44.94 -1.38
C PRO A 133 54.97 45.56 0.04
N SER A 134 54.47 44.85 1.06
CA SER A 134 54.88 45.11 2.43
C SER A 134 54.78 43.88 3.31
N GLU A 135 55.91 43.61 3.95
CA GLU A 135 56.14 42.73 5.07
C GLU A 135 55.11 42.94 6.19
N LYS A 136 54.71 41.86 6.88
CA LYS A 136 55.22 41.57 8.23
C LYS A 136 54.65 40.28 8.80
N ALA A 137 55.57 39.62 9.50
CA ALA A 137 55.42 38.41 10.27
C ALA A 137 54.33 38.49 11.35
N GLY A 138 53.77 37.32 11.67
CA GLY A 138 52.83 37.15 12.77
C GLY A 138 52.69 35.67 13.15
N LEU A 139 53.75 35.11 13.73
CA LEU A 139 53.71 33.88 14.52
C LEU A 139 52.65 34.00 15.62
N LYS A 140 51.83 32.96 15.82
CA LYS A 140 51.43 32.54 17.18
C LYS A 140 51.09 31.04 17.25
N PRO A 141 51.77 30.28 18.12
CA PRO A 141 51.40 28.93 18.52
C PRO A 141 50.50 28.96 19.76
N GLY A 142 49.85 27.82 20.08
CA GLY A 142 49.34 27.60 21.43
C GLY A 142 48.11 26.70 21.53
N PHE A 143 48.33 25.39 21.53
CA PHE A 143 47.58 24.48 22.42
C PHE A 143 48.02 24.79 23.89
N PRO A 144 47.17 24.54 24.90
CA PRO A 144 47.26 23.23 25.54
C PRO A 144 45.92 22.61 25.96
N GLU A 145 45.95 21.27 25.99
CA GLU A 145 45.15 20.41 26.85
C GLU A 145 45.21 20.88 28.32
N GLU A 146 44.12 20.72 29.09
CA GLU A 146 44.24 20.04 30.38
C GLU A 146 42.89 19.49 30.91
N LYS A 147 42.84 18.15 30.91
CA LYS A 147 42.41 17.21 31.97
C LYS A 147 41.29 17.56 32.95
N ALA A 148 40.39 16.56 33.01
CA ALA A 148 39.95 15.80 34.19
C ALA A 148 39.05 16.48 35.23
N ARG A 149 37.91 15.82 35.50
CA ARG A 149 37.75 15.00 36.71
C ARG A 149 36.50 14.13 36.66
N LEU A 150 36.75 12.83 36.77
CA LEU A 150 35.85 11.82 37.37
C LEU A 150 35.55 12.19 38.83
N LYS A 151 34.35 11.87 39.32
CA LYS A 151 34.12 10.91 40.43
C LYS A 151 32.62 10.74 40.78
N PRO A 152 32.25 9.68 41.53
CA PRO A 152 31.07 8.85 41.27
C PRO A 152 30.15 8.63 42.50
N GLY A 153 29.14 7.77 42.35
CA GLY A 153 28.30 7.17 43.42
C GLY A 153 26.99 7.94 43.68
N LEU A 154 25.89 7.33 44.11
CA LEU A 154 25.72 6.10 44.87
C LEU A 154 24.22 5.68 44.86
N THR A 155 23.98 4.36 44.80
CA THR A 155 22.94 3.53 45.48
C THR A 155 21.42 3.75 45.32
N ARG A 156 20.76 2.73 44.72
CA ARG A 156 19.82 1.71 45.30
C ARG A 156 18.71 2.12 46.30
N ALA A 157 17.45 1.83 45.92
CA ALA A 157 16.36 1.19 46.72
C ALA A 157 15.13 1.01 45.78
N GLU A 158 14.70 -0.21 45.41
CA GLU A 158 13.67 -1.05 46.07
C GLU A 158 12.32 -0.36 46.33
N ALA A 159 11.30 -0.74 45.54
CA ALA A 159 9.93 -1.11 45.97
C ALA A 159 8.95 -1.18 44.77
N GLY A 160 8.45 -2.38 44.45
CA GLY A 160 7.07 -2.55 43.97
C GLY A 160 6.19 -2.97 45.16
N PRO A 161 4.97 -3.52 44.97
CA PRO A 161 4.03 -3.44 43.84
C PRO A 161 2.61 -3.04 44.33
N LYS A 162 1.65 -2.72 43.44
CA LYS A 162 0.21 -3.01 43.68
C LYS A 162 -0.58 -3.23 42.38
N HIS A 163 -1.23 -4.39 42.34
CA HIS A 163 -2.32 -4.77 41.45
C HIS A 163 -3.52 -3.82 41.57
N LYS A 164 -4.23 -3.60 40.46
CA LYS A 164 -5.69 -3.43 40.48
C LYS A 164 -6.31 -4.24 39.34
N GLU A 165 -7.02 -5.25 39.79
CA GLU A 165 -7.98 -6.10 39.12
C GLU A 165 -9.24 -5.27 38.82
N VAL A 166 -9.75 -5.32 37.59
CA VAL A 166 -11.15 -5.01 37.27
C VAL A 166 -11.59 -6.01 36.20
N GLU A 167 -12.29 -7.05 36.66
CA GLU A 167 -13.18 -7.87 35.84
C GLU A 167 -14.46 -7.08 35.52
N GLY A 168 -15.09 -7.39 34.38
CA GLY A 168 -16.53 -7.16 34.23
C GLY A 168 -17.04 -6.85 32.83
N LYS A 169 -17.12 -7.89 31.99
CA LYS A 169 -18.26 -8.30 31.16
C LYS A 169 -18.93 -7.34 30.14
N ASP A 170 -19.26 -8.01 29.04
CA ASP A 170 -20.32 -7.75 28.06
C ASP A 170 -20.09 -6.65 27.01
N LEU A 171 -19.86 -7.08 25.77
CA LEU A 171 -20.84 -6.89 24.67
C LEU A 171 -20.34 -7.58 23.38
N GLN A 172 -20.93 -8.74 23.11
CA GLN A 172 -21.14 -9.24 21.75
C GLN A 172 -22.16 -8.32 21.05
N ALA A 173 -21.80 -7.80 19.87
CA ALA A 173 -22.64 -7.68 18.68
C ALA A 173 -22.10 -6.57 17.76
N ALA A 174 -21.76 -6.95 16.53
CA ALA A 174 -22.02 -6.22 15.27
C ALA A 174 -20.96 -6.57 14.21
N ALA A 175 -21.12 -7.75 13.62
CA ALA A 175 -20.64 -8.00 12.27
C ALA A 175 -21.65 -7.38 11.30
N GLY A 176 -21.22 -6.42 10.47
CA GLY A 176 -22.05 -5.86 9.40
C GLY A 176 -21.82 -4.38 9.10
N ALA A 177 -20.58 -3.95 8.88
CA ALA A 177 -20.32 -2.60 8.38
C ALA A 177 -20.58 -2.54 6.87
N ARG A 178 -21.84 -2.25 6.49
CA ARG A 178 -22.16 -1.67 5.19
C ARG A 178 -21.62 -0.25 5.18
N ILE A 179 -20.81 0.10 4.18
CA ILE A 179 -20.40 1.47 3.89
C ILE A 179 -21.68 2.24 3.59
N ARG A 180 -22.18 3.03 4.54
CA ARG A 180 -23.17 4.07 4.29
C ARG A 180 -22.40 5.26 3.74
N VAL A 181 -22.70 5.65 2.51
CA VAL A 181 -22.36 6.98 2.01
C VAL A 181 -23.17 7.94 2.88
N ARG A 182 -22.48 8.63 3.80
CA ARG A 182 -23.08 9.71 4.59
C ARG A 182 -23.07 10.93 3.68
N GLU A 183 -24.25 11.45 3.36
CA GLU A 183 -24.40 12.79 2.79
C GLU A 183 -23.68 13.77 3.72
N GLY A 184 -22.99 14.76 3.13
CA GLY A 184 -22.04 15.63 3.83
C GLY A 184 -22.60 16.32 5.09
N PRO A 185 -21.75 16.95 5.91
CA PRO A 185 -22.19 17.56 7.17
C PRO A 185 -23.38 18.51 6.91
N GLU A 186 -24.53 18.21 7.54
CA GLU A 186 -25.78 18.95 7.41
C GLU A 186 -25.71 20.35 8.07
N ASP A 187 -24.60 20.66 8.76
CA ASP A 187 -24.32 21.96 9.34
C ASP A 187 -22.98 22.52 8.82
N PRO A 188 -22.96 23.62 8.06
CA PRO A 188 -21.73 24.22 7.55
C PRO A 188 -20.79 24.72 8.67
N ASP A 189 -21.29 24.87 9.89
CA ASP A 189 -20.53 25.32 11.07
C ASP A 189 -19.71 24.21 11.75
N ASP A 190 -19.93 22.93 11.40
CA ASP A 190 -19.17 21.78 11.94
C ASP A 190 -17.99 21.35 11.04
N ALA A 191 -17.71 22.09 9.97
CA ALA A 191 -16.58 21.80 9.10
C ALA A 191 -15.25 21.96 9.88
N PRO A 192 -14.31 21.00 9.80
CA PRO A 192 -13.05 21.14 10.51
C PRO A 192 -12.33 22.42 10.06
N ASP A 193 -11.87 23.22 11.03
CA ASP A 193 -11.24 24.55 10.85
C ASP A 193 -10.25 24.65 9.69
N VAL A 194 -9.58 23.54 9.37
CA VAL A 194 -8.63 23.44 8.26
C VAL A 194 -9.27 23.75 6.90
N LEU A 195 -10.53 23.34 6.64
CA LEU A 195 -11.19 23.50 5.33
C LEU A 195 -11.42 24.97 4.98
N VAL A 196 -11.69 25.80 5.98
CA VAL A 196 -11.91 27.25 5.80
C VAL A 196 -10.67 27.92 5.20
N ARG A 197 -9.47 27.42 5.53
CA ARG A 197 -8.20 27.97 5.05
C ARG A 197 -7.89 27.58 3.61
N PHE A 198 -8.49 26.51 3.08
CA PHE A 198 -8.32 26.12 1.68
C PHE A 198 -9.26 26.93 0.77
N ALA A 199 -8.70 27.48 -0.30
CA ALA A 199 -9.47 28.08 -1.40
C ALA A 199 -10.03 26.98 -2.33
N GLU A 200 -11.10 27.28 -3.06
CA GLU A 200 -11.55 26.42 -4.16
C GLU A 200 -10.55 26.48 -5.33
N PRO A 201 -10.26 25.36 -6.03
CA PRO A 201 -10.87 24.02 -5.91
C PRO A 201 -10.19 23.10 -4.87
N HIS A 202 -9.15 23.58 -4.18
CA HIS A 202 -8.34 22.77 -3.27
C HIS A 202 -9.14 22.25 -2.07
N ARG A 203 -10.09 23.05 -1.57
CA ARG A 203 -10.98 22.70 -0.47
C ARG A 203 -11.77 21.42 -0.75
N ALA A 204 -12.36 21.29 -1.95
CA ALA A 204 -13.12 20.10 -2.33
C ALA A 204 -12.28 18.81 -2.27
N VAL A 205 -11.01 18.87 -2.66
CA VAL A 205 -10.09 17.72 -2.61
C VAL A 205 -9.74 17.35 -1.17
N VAL A 206 -9.47 18.34 -0.33
CA VAL A 206 -9.16 18.11 1.10
C VAL A 206 -10.39 17.53 1.83
N ALA A 207 -11.59 18.04 1.55
CA ALA A 207 -12.83 17.50 2.12
C ALA A 207 -13.00 16.02 1.76
N ARG A 208 -12.89 15.66 0.47
CA ARG A 208 -12.94 14.27 0.01
C ARG A 208 -11.89 13.38 0.67
N PHE A 209 -10.68 13.90 0.88
CA PHE A 209 -9.62 13.16 1.56
C PHE A 209 -9.93 12.91 3.04
N LEU A 210 -10.47 13.89 3.75
CA LEU A 210 -10.89 13.74 5.15
C LEU A 210 -12.08 12.78 5.29
N ASP A 211 -13.04 12.83 4.36
CA ASP A 211 -14.17 11.90 4.35
C ASP A 211 -13.72 10.44 4.15
N ALA A 212 -12.70 10.23 3.31
CA ALA A 212 -12.12 8.91 3.10
C ALA A 212 -11.31 8.38 4.30
N ALA A 213 -10.88 9.26 5.21
CA ALA A 213 -10.09 8.88 6.38
C ALA A 213 -10.95 8.24 7.49
N PRO A 214 -10.40 7.28 8.27
CA PRO A 214 -11.11 6.70 9.42
C PRO A 214 -11.53 7.77 10.43
N ASP A 215 -12.75 7.67 10.96
CA ASP A 215 -13.36 8.69 11.84
C ASP A 215 -12.41 9.12 12.98
N GLY A 216 -11.80 8.17 13.68
CA GLY A 216 -10.87 8.44 14.79
C GLY A 216 -9.53 9.08 14.40
N GLN A 217 -9.26 9.29 13.11
CA GLN A 217 -8.04 9.92 12.59
C GLN A 217 -8.29 11.26 11.91
N ARG A 218 -9.55 11.60 11.59
CA ARG A 218 -9.89 12.81 10.82
C ARG A 218 -9.37 14.09 11.47
N ASP A 219 -9.59 14.26 12.77
CA ASP A 219 -9.12 15.44 13.51
C ASP A 219 -7.59 15.56 13.53
N ALA A 220 -6.90 14.44 13.72
CA ALA A 220 -5.44 14.40 13.74
C ALA A 220 -4.85 14.74 12.37
N ILE A 221 -5.48 14.25 11.29
CA ILE A 221 -5.12 14.55 9.91
C ILE A 221 -5.40 16.02 9.60
N ALA A 222 -6.58 16.54 9.96
CA ALA A 222 -6.95 17.93 9.78
C ALA A 222 -5.93 18.88 10.47
N LYS A 223 -5.58 18.60 11.74
CA LYS A 223 -4.54 19.34 12.47
C LYS A 223 -3.15 19.24 11.80
N THR A 224 -2.83 18.09 11.22
CA THR A 224 -1.57 17.91 10.48
C THR A 224 -1.54 18.79 9.23
N LEU A 225 -2.62 18.81 8.46
CA LEU A 225 -2.73 19.62 7.25
C LEU A 225 -2.71 21.12 7.59
N ASP A 226 -3.40 21.54 8.65
CA ASP A 226 -3.35 22.92 9.15
C ASP A 226 -1.94 23.31 9.60
N GLY A 227 -1.28 22.42 10.37
CA GLY A 227 0.12 22.58 10.75
C GLY A 227 1.02 22.79 9.53
N TRP A 228 0.83 22.01 8.46
CA TRP A 228 1.62 22.17 7.23
C TRP A 228 1.38 23.50 6.53
N LEU A 229 0.15 24.01 6.50
CA LEU A 229 -0.15 25.35 5.98
C LEU A 229 0.55 26.45 6.78
N LEU A 230 0.73 26.24 8.09
CA LEU A 230 1.43 27.15 8.99
C LEU A 230 2.95 26.91 9.05
N GLY A 231 3.47 25.94 8.29
CA GLY A 231 4.89 25.56 8.29
C GLY A 231 5.35 24.71 9.48
N GLN A 232 4.41 24.23 10.28
CA GLN A 232 4.67 23.35 11.41
C GLN A 232 4.69 21.89 10.94
N GLY A 233 5.80 21.19 11.19
CA GLY A 233 5.93 19.74 10.89
C GLY A 233 6.06 19.36 9.41
N TYR A 234 5.96 20.32 8.49
CA TYR A 234 6.28 20.12 7.07
C TYR A 234 7.80 20.30 6.80
N ALA A 235 8.30 19.75 5.69
CA ALA A 235 9.72 19.58 5.41
C ALA A 235 10.56 20.85 5.63
N GLY A 236 11.47 20.82 6.61
CA GLY A 236 12.36 21.95 6.91
C GLY A 236 11.67 23.14 7.59
N GLY A 237 10.49 22.95 8.17
CA GLY A 237 9.77 24.02 8.91
C GLY A 237 9.15 25.09 8.01
N ARG A 238 8.98 24.81 6.72
CA ARG A 238 8.37 25.72 5.74
C ARG A 238 6.89 25.43 5.57
N ALA A 239 6.09 26.44 5.25
CA ALA A 239 4.69 26.27 4.89
C ALA A 239 4.54 25.51 3.55
N ALA A 240 3.68 24.50 3.53
CA ALA A 240 3.26 23.84 2.30
C ALA A 240 2.23 24.72 1.56
N ARG A 241 2.27 24.72 0.22
CA ARG A 241 1.26 25.42 -0.57
C ARG A 241 -0.03 24.60 -0.65
N GLN A 242 -1.17 25.27 -0.65
CA GLN A 242 -2.49 24.61 -0.77
C GLN A 242 -2.59 23.74 -2.02
N GLU A 243 -2.07 24.22 -3.15
CA GLU A 243 -2.03 23.49 -4.42
C GLU A 243 -1.22 22.20 -4.32
N ASP A 244 -0.04 22.26 -3.69
CA ASP A 244 0.85 21.10 -3.50
C ASP A 244 0.17 20.06 -2.58
N ILE A 245 -0.50 20.52 -1.51
CA ILE A 245 -1.27 19.66 -0.61
C ILE A 245 -2.41 18.98 -1.37
N ALA A 246 -3.29 19.74 -2.01
CA ALA A 246 -4.45 19.19 -2.70
C ALA A 246 -4.05 18.20 -3.80
N THR A 247 -3.05 18.54 -4.62
CA THR A 247 -2.53 17.64 -5.67
C THR A 247 -1.95 16.36 -5.08
N GLY A 248 -1.16 16.46 -4.00
CA GLY A 248 -0.59 15.30 -3.33
C GLY A 248 -1.64 14.39 -2.70
N LEU A 249 -2.68 14.97 -2.08
CA LEU A 249 -3.78 14.21 -1.49
C LEU A 249 -4.64 13.52 -2.56
N ALA A 250 -4.91 14.20 -3.68
CA ALA A 250 -5.59 13.58 -4.82
C ALA A 250 -4.80 12.39 -5.35
N ASP A 251 -3.49 12.56 -5.58
CA ASP A 251 -2.63 11.47 -6.06
C ASP A 251 -2.58 10.30 -5.07
N TYR A 252 -2.54 10.59 -3.76
CA TYR A 252 -2.57 9.59 -2.71
C TYR A 252 -3.88 8.76 -2.73
N LEU A 253 -5.03 9.40 -2.94
CA LEU A 253 -6.32 8.70 -3.07
C LEU A 253 -6.41 7.84 -4.33
N THR A 254 -5.77 8.26 -5.43
CA THR A 254 -5.80 7.52 -6.70
C THR A 254 -4.87 6.30 -6.74
N GLN A 255 -4.02 6.10 -5.73
CA GLN A 255 -3.14 4.93 -5.67
C GLN A 255 -3.94 3.68 -5.23
N GLU A 256 -4.88 3.26 -6.09
CA GLU A 256 -5.67 2.02 -6.02
C GLU A 256 -4.73 0.83 -5.79
N SER A 257 -4.75 0.20 -4.60
CA SER A 257 -4.60 -1.27 -4.43
C SER A 257 -4.22 -1.74 -3.01
N VAL A 258 -3.80 -0.89 -2.09
CA VAL A 258 -3.34 -1.38 -0.78
C VAL A 258 -3.97 -0.54 0.31
N ARG A 259 -4.76 -1.20 1.18
CA ARG A 259 -5.29 -0.71 2.46
C ARG A 259 -4.67 0.65 2.83
N ILE A 260 -5.35 1.73 2.47
CA ILE A 260 -4.83 3.09 2.63
C ILE A 260 -4.56 3.27 4.12
N THR A 261 -3.28 3.23 4.49
CA THR A 261 -2.84 3.49 5.85
C THR A 261 -2.63 4.98 5.94
N PHE A 262 -3.68 5.67 6.41
CA PHE A 262 -3.68 7.11 6.65
C PHE A 262 -2.63 7.44 7.71
N SER A 263 -1.40 7.66 7.25
CA SER A 263 -0.27 8.02 8.07
C SER A 263 0.28 9.35 7.55
N PRO A 264 0.58 10.32 8.44
CA PRO A 264 1.16 11.61 8.04
C PRO A 264 2.38 11.45 7.13
N LYS A 265 3.23 10.45 7.41
CA LYS A 265 4.40 10.15 6.58
C LYS A 265 4.02 9.67 5.17
N GLY A 266 2.95 8.87 5.06
CA GLY A 266 2.50 8.29 3.81
C GLY A 266 1.99 9.32 2.82
N PHE A 267 1.05 10.19 3.23
CA PHE A 267 0.52 11.21 2.30
C PHE A 267 1.47 12.43 2.17
N ARG A 268 2.35 12.69 3.13
CA ARG A 268 3.38 13.74 3.01
C ARG A 268 4.29 13.55 1.81
N SER A 269 4.72 12.32 1.50
CA SER A 269 5.60 12.10 0.35
C SER A 269 4.94 12.50 -0.98
N PHE A 270 3.61 12.38 -1.08
CA PHE A 270 2.86 12.78 -2.27
C PHE A 270 2.78 14.30 -2.39
N VAL A 271 2.60 15.01 -1.28
CA VAL A 271 2.64 16.48 -1.24
C VAL A 271 4.04 16.98 -1.62
N GLU A 272 5.10 16.37 -1.08
CA GLU A 272 6.48 16.68 -1.46
C GLU A 272 6.75 16.39 -2.96
N ASP A 273 6.16 15.33 -3.52
CA ASP A 273 6.25 15.02 -4.95
C ASP A 273 5.46 15.99 -5.84
N ALA A 274 4.29 16.46 -5.39
CA ALA A 274 3.57 17.55 -6.06
C ALA A 274 4.40 18.84 -6.08
N GLU A 275 4.97 19.22 -4.94
CA GLU A 275 5.86 20.37 -4.83
C GLU A 275 7.09 20.23 -5.74
N ARG A 276 7.72 19.05 -5.77
CA ARG A 276 8.84 18.75 -6.67
C ARG A 276 8.44 18.88 -8.14
N ARG A 277 7.25 18.42 -8.54
CA ARG A 277 6.76 18.55 -9.93
C ARG A 277 6.52 20.01 -10.29
N ARG A 278 5.91 20.79 -9.41
CA ARG A 278 5.67 22.23 -9.63
C ARG A 278 6.99 23.02 -9.74
N THR A 279 7.94 22.76 -8.85
CA THR A 279 9.23 23.48 -8.82
C THR A 279 10.18 23.05 -9.94
N LYS A 280 10.23 21.76 -10.30
CA LYS A 280 11.03 21.28 -11.44
C LYS A 280 10.39 21.54 -12.80
N GLY A 281 9.06 21.55 -12.88
CA GLY A 281 8.31 21.84 -14.10
C GLY A 281 8.51 23.27 -14.63
N ALA A 282 9.01 24.18 -13.79
CA ALA A 282 9.38 25.53 -14.19
C ALA A 282 10.73 25.62 -14.94
N GLY A 283 11.53 24.54 -14.97
CA GLY A 283 12.89 24.58 -15.52
C GLY A 283 13.27 23.46 -16.48
N ASP A 284 12.51 22.36 -16.60
CA ASP A 284 12.94 21.21 -17.40
C ASP A 284 11.81 20.54 -18.19
N GLU A 285 11.97 20.57 -19.52
CA GLU A 285 11.12 19.96 -20.54
C GLU A 285 10.98 18.42 -20.41
N GLY A 286 11.73 17.80 -19.50
CA GLY A 286 11.64 16.38 -19.13
C GLY A 286 10.32 15.98 -18.44
N ALA A 287 9.53 16.92 -17.91
CA ALA A 287 8.22 16.64 -17.29
C ALA A 287 7.12 16.27 -18.31
N ARG A 288 7.27 16.66 -19.59
CA ARG A 288 6.29 16.36 -20.65
C ARG A 288 6.14 14.86 -20.94
N ARG A 289 7.07 14.02 -20.50
CA ARG A 289 6.98 12.55 -20.66
C ARG A 289 6.23 11.83 -19.52
N ARG A 290 5.86 12.50 -18.42
CA ARG A 290 5.14 11.90 -17.27
C ARG A 290 3.68 12.38 -17.09
N ALA A 291 3.33 13.55 -17.62
CA ALA A 291 1.95 14.02 -17.71
C ALA A 291 1.00 13.08 -18.51
N PRO A 292 1.39 12.50 -19.66
CA PRO A 292 0.52 11.55 -20.35
C PRO A 292 0.29 10.29 -19.51
N VAL A 293 1.26 9.87 -18.69
CA VAL A 293 1.15 8.66 -17.86
C VAL A 293 0.13 8.83 -16.73
N THR A 294 -0.12 10.05 -16.24
CA THR A 294 -1.12 10.31 -15.18
C THR A 294 -2.52 10.46 -15.74
N ALA A 295 -2.69 11.18 -16.85
CA ALA A 295 -3.98 11.27 -17.55
C ALA A 295 -4.40 9.92 -18.14
N GLU A 296 -3.47 9.17 -18.74
CA GLU A 296 -3.73 7.82 -19.27
C GLU A 296 -4.01 6.82 -18.14
N ARG A 297 -3.35 6.94 -16.98
CA ARG A 297 -3.67 6.12 -15.80
C ARG A 297 -5.04 6.47 -15.21
N ALA A 298 -5.41 7.75 -15.15
CA ALA A 298 -6.73 8.17 -14.70
C ALA A 298 -7.83 7.69 -15.68
N ALA A 299 -7.59 7.79 -16.99
CA ALA A 299 -8.47 7.25 -18.01
C ALA A 299 -8.59 5.71 -17.91
N ARG A 300 -7.48 4.99 -17.72
CA ARG A 300 -7.47 3.53 -17.52
C ARG A 300 -8.14 3.11 -16.22
N ALA A 301 -7.96 3.85 -15.13
CA ALA A 301 -8.65 3.59 -13.85
C ALA A 301 -10.16 3.80 -14.01
N THR A 302 -10.57 4.87 -14.68
CA THR A 302 -11.98 5.14 -15.02
C THR A 302 -12.56 4.01 -15.89
N GLU A 303 -11.81 3.54 -16.88
CA GLU A 303 -12.23 2.43 -17.75
C GLU A 303 -12.30 1.09 -17.02
N LEU A 304 -11.33 0.78 -16.15
CA LEU A 304 -11.36 -0.41 -15.31
C LEU A 304 -12.52 -0.37 -14.31
N HIS A 305 -12.80 0.79 -13.73
CA HIS A 305 -13.96 0.99 -12.86
C HIS A 305 -15.26 0.75 -13.61
N ARG A 306 -15.37 1.24 -14.86
CA ARG A 306 -16.51 0.96 -15.76
C ARG A 306 -16.64 -0.54 -16.08
N ILE A 307 -15.53 -1.24 -16.32
CA ILE A 307 -15.54 -2.69 -16.57
C ILE A 307 -16.01 -3.46 -15.35
N VAL A 308 -15.52 -3.13 -14.15
CA VAL A 308 -15.92 -3.80 -12.90
C VAL A 308 -17.41 -3.55 -12.60
N ILE A 309 -17.89 -2.32 -12.77
CA ILE A 309 -19.32 -2.00 -12.66
C ILE A 309 -20.11 -2.82 -13.68
N ARG A 310 -19.66 -2.89 -14.94
CA ARG A 310 -20.34 -3.65 -16.00
C ARG A 310 -20.42 -5.14 -15.68
N GLU A 311 -19.33 -5.77 -15.24
CA GLU A 311 -19.32 -7.19 -14.86
C GLU A 311 -20.21 -7.46 -13.65
N HIS A 312 -20.18 -6.58 -12.65
CA HIS A 312 -21.03 -6.71 -11.47
C HIS A 312 -22.52 -6.58 -11.84
N LEU A 313 -22.87 -5.56 -12.64
CA LEU A 313 -24.25 -5.34 -13.09
C LEU A 313 -24.75 -6.47 -14.00
N GLY A 314 -23.91 -7.02 -14.87
CA GLY A 314 -24.26 -8.16 -15.72
C GLY A 314 -24.56 -9.46 -14.97
N SER A 315 -24.19 -9.55 -13.69
CA SER A 315 -24.51 -10.70 -12.83
C SER A 315 -25.88 -10.60 -12.14
N LEU A 316 -26.49 -9.41 -12.13
CA LEU A 316 -27.77 -9.14 -11.49
C LEU A 316 -28.95 -9.60 -12.37
N ASN A 317 -30.10 -9.90 -11.77
CA ASN A 317 -31.33 -10.07 -12.54
C ASN A 317 -31.92 -8.70 -12.94
N GLY A 318 -32.78 -8.65 -13.96
CA GLY A 318 -33.25 -7.38 -14.54
C GLY A 318 -33.85 -6.38 -13.53
N ILE A 319 -34.50 -6.86 -12.47
CA ILE A 319 -35.04 -5.99 -11.40
C ILE A 319 -33.92 -5.42 -10.54
N GLN A 320 -32.95 -6.26 -10.13
CA GLN A 320 -31.78 -5.82 -9.35
C GLN A 320 -30.86 -4.89 -10.15
N PHE A 321 -30.75 -5.11 -11.47
CA PHE A 321 -29.98 -4.28 -12.38
C PHE A 321 -30.51 -2.83 -12.41
N GLU A 322 -31.81 -2.64 -12.64
CA GLU A 322 -32.40 -1.30 -12.70
C GLU A 322 -32.36 -0.59 -11.33
N GLN A 323 -32.58 -1.32 -10.24
CA GLN A 323 -32.46 -0.75 -8.88
C GLN A 323 -31.03 -0.29 -8.58
N GLN A 324 -30.03 -1.07 -9.00
CA GLN A 324 -28.62 -0.74 -8.76
C GLN A 324 -28.16 0.43 -9.64
N ILE A 325 -28.60 0.51 -10.90
CA ILE A 325 -28.33 1.65 -11.78
C ILE A 325 -28.94 2.94 -11.22
N ALA A 326 -30.21 2.91 -10.79
CA ALA A 326 -30.88 4.07 -10.20
C ALA A 326 -30.12 4.55 -8.95
N SER A 327 -29.72 3.64 -8.06
CA SER A 327 -28.95 3.99 -6.86
C SER A 327 -27.58 4.60 -7.18
N LEU A 328 -26.87 4.08 -8.20
CA LEU A 328 -25.58 4.63 -8.62
C LEU A 328 -25.69 5.99 -9.32
N GLN A 329 -26.81 6.23 -10.03
CA GLN A 329 -27.11 7.52 -10.66
C GLN A 329 -27.51 8.58 -9.61
N GLU A 330 -28.34 8.22 -8.63
CA GLU A 330 -28.69 9.09 -7.50
C GLU A 330 -27.45 9.48 -6.67
N ALA A 331 -26.52 8.54 -6.49
CA ALA A 331 -25.24 8.80 -5.83
C ALA A 331 -24.24 9.62 -6.66
N GLY A 332 -24.62 10.08 -7.87
CA GLY A 332 -23.75 10.82 -8.79
C GLY A 332 -22.53 10.04 -9.28
N THR A 333 -22.55 8.71 -9.14
CA THR A 333 -21.45 7.82 -9.54
C THR A 333 -21.49 7.50 -11.04
N LEU A 334 -22.69 7.52 -11.63
CA LEU A 334 -22.91 7.34 -13.06
C LEU A 334 -23.61 8.57 -13.63
N ASP A 335 -23.06 9.13 -14.71
CA ASP A 335 -23.75 10.13 -15.52
C ASP A 335 -24.77 9.48 -16.48
N GLU A 336 -25.70 10.29 -17.01
CA GLU A 336 -26.76 9.82 -17.92
C GLU A 336 -26.22 9.10 -19.16
N THR A 337 -25.07 9.55 -19.68
CA THR A 337 -24.41 8.94 -20.85
C THR A 337 -23.94 7.53 -20.51
N THR A 338 -23.29 7.35 -19.36
CA THR A 338 -22.77 6.06 -18.88
C THR A 338 -23.92 5.10 -18.57
N VAL A 339 -25.03 5.60 -18.00
CA VAL A 339 -26.24 4.80 -17.79
C VAL A 339 -26.83 4.31 -19.11
N ALA A 340 -26.89 5.18 -20.13
CA ALA A 340 -27.37 4.81 -21.46
C ALA A 340 -26.48 3.73 -22.12
N GLU A 341 -25.15 3.85 -22.01
CA GLU A 341 -24.19 2.84 -22.51
C GLU A 341 -24.37 1.49 -21.81
N ILE A 342 -24.53 1.49 -20.48
CA ILE A 342 -24.73 0.26 -19.69
C ILE A 342 -26.05 -0.42 -20.08
N ARG A 343 -27.14 0.34 -20.22
CA ARG A 343 -28.45 -0.18 -20.64
C ARG A 343 -28.45 -0.72 -22.07
N ALA A 344 -27.73 -0.08 -22.99
CA ALA A 344 -27.61 -0.56 -24.38
C ALA A 344 -26.90 -1.93 -24.47
N LEU A 345 -26.07 -2.27 -23.48
CA LEU A 345 -25.34 -3.53 -23.41
C LEU A 345 -26.07 -4.64 -22.63
N ALA A 346 -27.05 -4.28 -21.79
CA ALA A 346 -27.83 -5.22 -20.99
C ALA A 346 -28.53 -6.34 -21.80
N PRO A 347 -29.13 -6.08 -22.99
CA PRO A 347 -29.77 -7.12 -23.81
C PRO A 347 -28.81 -8.23 -24.25
N LEU A 348 -27.50 -7.93 -24.37
CA LEU A 348 -26.49 -8.93 -24.73
C LEU A 348 -26.18 -9.88 -23.56
N SER A 349 -26.34 -9.41 -22.32
CA SER A 349 -26.12 -10.22 -21.12
C SER A 349 -27.25 -11.24 -20.89
N ASP A 350 -28.51 -10.87 -21.16
CA ASP A 350 -29.65 -11.80 -21.12
C ASP A 350 -29.55 -12.86 -22.22
N ILE A 351 -29.08 -12.49 -23.42
CA ILE A 351 -28.82 -13.44 -24.52
C ILE A 351 -27.65 -14.38 -24.18
N ALA A 352 -26.58 -13.88 -23.55
CA ALA A 352 -25.44 -14.70 -23.13
C ALA A 352 -25.81 -15.66 -21.98
N LYS A 353 -26.63 -15.19 -21.03
CA LYS A 353 -27.15 -15.99 -19.91
C LYS A 353 -28.12 -17.07 -20.40
N ALA A 354 -29.03 -16.73 -21.32
CA ALA A 354 -29.91 -17.71 -21.96
C ALA A 354 -29.12 -18.78 -22.73
N ARG A 355 -28.06 -18.42 -23.46
CA ARG A 355 -27.17 -19.39 -24.13
C ARG A 355 -26.40 -20.27 -23.16
N SER A 356 -25.86 -19.69 -22.08
CA SER A 356 -25.15 -20.46 -21.04
C SER A 356 -26.07 -21.44 -20.31
N GLU A 357 -27.33 -21.08 -20.07
CA GLU A 357 -28.33 -21.97 -19.47
C GLU A 357 -28.75 -23.09 -20.43
N ASP A 358 -28.89 -22.78 -21.72
CA ASP A 358 -29.21 -23.78 -22.75
C ASP A 358 -28.05 -24.77 -22.95
N ASP A 359 -26.81 -24.29 -23.00
CA ASP A 359 -25.61 -25.13 -23.05
C ASP A 359 -25.45 -25.99 -21.79
N GLY A 360 -25.74 -25.43 -20.61
CA GLY A 360 -25.74 -26.15 -19.34
C GLY A 360 -26.79 -27.27 -19.31
N ARG A 361 -27.99 -27.01 -19.82
CA ARG A 361 -29.06 -28.01 -19.97
C ARG A 361 -28.66 -29.10 -20.96
N ARG A 362 -28.04 -28.74 -22.08
CA ARG A 362 -27.57 -29.70 -23.10
C ARG A 362 -26.51 -30.65 -22.54
N ILE A 363 -25.53 -30.13 -21.79
CA ILE A 363 -24.49 -30.92 -21.11
C ILE A 363 -25.11 -31.84 -20.04
N ALA A 364 -26.11 -31.36 -19.30
CA ALA A 364 -26.82 -32.16 -18.30
C ALA A 364 -27.62 -33.30 -18.94
N ILE A 365 -28.31 -33.04 -20.06
CA ILE A 365 -29.03 -34.05 -20.84
C ILE A 365 -28.08 -35.10 -21.40
N ASP A 366 -26.94 -34.70 -21.96
CA ASP A 366 -25.92 -35.63 -22.49
C ASP A 366 -25.31 -36.50 -21.38
N ARG A 367 -25.09 -35.95 -20.18
CA ARG A 367 -24.63 -36.73 -19.02
C ARG A 367 -25.70 -37.71 -18.54
N LEU A 368 -26.96 -37.29 -18.49
CA LEU A 368 -28.08 -38.17 -18.16
C LEU A 368 -28.24 -39.29 -19.18
N ALA A 369 -28.09 -38.99 -20.48
CA ALA A 369 -28.15 -39.99 -21.55
C ALA A 369 -26.99 -41.00 -21.50
N LYS A 370 -25.79 -40.56 -21.08
CA LYS A 370 -24.63 -41.46 -20.88
C LYS A 370 -24.76 -42.39 -19.67
N HIS A 371 -25.52 -41.99 -18.65
CA HIS A 371 -25.67 -42.74 -17.41
C HIS A 371 -27.03 -43.43 -17.26
N ALA A 372 -27.94 -43.25 -18.20
CA ALA A 372 -29.20 -43.98 -18.23
C ALA A 372 -28.91 -45.48 -18.46
N PRO A 373 -29.44 -46.39 -17.61
CA PRO A 373 -29.33 -47.81 -17.84
C PRO A 373 -30.00 -48.14 -19.18
N ARG A 374 -29.27 -48.84 -20.06
CA ARG A 374 -29.84 -49.31 -21.33
C ARG A 374 -31.09 -50.13 -21.01
N PRO A 375 -32.25 -49.85 -21.61
CA PRO A 375 -33.43 -50.67 -21.39
C PRO A 375 -33.07 -52.10 -21.79
N GLN A 376 -33.12 -53.01 -20.82
CA GLN A 376 -33.07 -54.43 -21.13
C GLN A 376 -34.35 -54.73 -21.90
N LEU A 377 -34.21 -54.87 -23.22
CA LEU A 377 -35.26 -55.43 -24.05
C LEU A 377 -35.47 -56.87 -23.58
N SER A 378 -36.44 -57.06 -22.69
CA SER A 378 -36.99 -58.37 -22.44
C SER A 378 -37.64 -58.82 -23.74
N VAL A 379 -37.01 -59.79 -24.40
CA VAL A 379 -37.58 -60.54 -25.51
C VAL A 379 -38.83 -61.22 -24.97
N ILE A 380 -40.00 -60.70 -25.32
CA ILE A 380 -41.26 -61.43 -25.18
C ILE A 380 -41.28 -62.39 -26.37
N ALA A 381 -41.35 -63.69 -26.03
CA ALA A 381 -41.33 -64.83 -26.95
C ALA A 381 -42.51 -64.84 -27.92
#